data_AF-A0A8J3MYB9-F1
#
_entry.id   AF-A0A8J3MYB9-F1
#
_cell.length_a   1.000
_cell.length_b   1.000
_cell.length_c   1.000
_cell.angle_alpha   90.00
_cell.angle_beta   90.00
_cell.angle_gamma   90.00
#
_symmetry.space_group_name_H-M   'P 1'
#
loop_
_entity.id
_entity.type
_entity.pdbx_description
1 polymer ?
#
loop_
_entity_poly.entity_id
_entity_poly.type
_entity_poly.pdbx_seq_one_letter_code
_entity_poly.pdbx_strand_id
1 'polypeptide(L)' 'MPGQKKNKPVRGVGEKEERMYEHIKESAEKSGRYGKRAEEVAARTTLKHHKEEGHKTGE' A
#
# COMPACT_ATOMS: atom_id res chain seq x y z
N MET A 1 -23.36 -1.58 7.09
CA MET A 1 -22.51 -2.55 7.81
C MET A 1 -21.14 -1.93 8.03
N PRO A 2 -20.75 -1.47 9.23
CA PRO A 2 -19.46 -0.83 9.41
C PRO A 2 -18.45 -1.87 9.91
N GLY A 3 -17.99 -2.72 9.00
CA GLY A 3 -17.02 -3.77 9.29
C GLY A 3 -15.59 -3.28 9.13
N GLN A 4 -14.96 -2.95 10.26
CA GLN A 4 -13.51 -2.97 10.47
C GLN A 4 -12.68 -1.94 9.67
N LYS A 5 -12.45 -0.78 10.30
CA LYS A 5 -11.22 0.00 10.08
C LYS A 5 -10.03 -0.84 10.53
N LYS A 6 -9.56 -1.77 9.69
CA LYS A 6 -8.20 -2.29 9.82
C LYS A 6 -7.27 -1.08 9.69
N ASN A 7 -6.21 -1.01 10.49
CA ASN A 7 -5.19 0.04 10.38
C ASN A 7 -4.48 -0.13 9.04
N LYS A 8 -5.12 0.34 7.96
CA LYS A 8 -4.58 0.27 6.61
C LYS A 8 -3.29 1.07 6.61
N PRO A 9 -2.21 0.53 6.03
CA PRO A 9 -0.92 1.21 5.98
C PRO A 9 -1.02 2.53 5.20
N VAL A 10 -2.00 2.62 4.30
CA VAL A 10 -2.30 3.81 3.52
C VAL A 10 -3.78 4.17 3.69
N ARG A 11 -4.11 5.44 3.94
CA ARG A 11 -5.51 5.88 4.04
C ARG A 11 -6.13 5.97 2.66
N GLY A 12 -7.37 5.48 2.53
CA GLY A 12 -8.16 5.65 1.30
C GLY A 12 -7.93 4.61 0.21
N VAL A 13 -7.15 3.57 0.51
CA VAL A 13 -6.93 2.45 -0.41
C VAL A 13 -7.89 1.29 -0.11
N GLY A 14 -8.29 0.56 -1.15
CA GLY A 14 -9.09 -0.66 -1.09
C GLY A 14 -8.26 -1.90 -0.69
N GLU A 15 -8.92 -3.07 -0.65
CA GLU A 15 -8.28 -4.33 -0.23
C GLU A 15 -7.22 -4.83 -1.21
N LYS A 16 -7.36 -4.52 -2.51
CA LYS A 16 -6.36 -4.86 -3.55
C LYS A 16 -5.04 -4.13 -3.31
N GLU A 17 -5.13 -2.86 -2.96
CA GLU A 17 -3.99 -1.97 -2.76
C GLU A 17 -3.30 -2.25 -1.43
N GLU A 18 -4.04 -2.64 -0.40
CA GLU A 18 -3.47 -3.14 0.86
C GLU A 18 -2.59 -4.38 0.64
N ARG A 19 -3.05 -5.35 -0.17
CA ARG A 19 -2.25 -6.51 -0.56
C ARG A 19 -1.03 -6.12 -1.40
N MET A 20 -1.17 -5.14 -2.28
CA MET A 20 -0.06 -4.63 -3.08
C MET A 20 1.02 -3.98 -2.19
N TYR A 21 0.61 -3.19 -1.20
CA TYR A 21 1.53 -2.60 -0.24
C TYR A 21 2.38 -3.66 0.47
N GLU A 22 1.74 -4.69 1.02
CA GLU A 22 2.44 -5.78 1.73
C GLU A 22 3.44 -6.49 0.81
N HIS A 23 3.03 -6.78 -0.42
CA HIS A 23 3.91 -7.43 -1.40
C HIS A 23 5.14 -6.58 -1.76
N ILE A 24 4.95 -5.27 -1.97
CA ILE A 24 6.05 -4.36 -2.29
C ILE A 24 6.98 -4.19 -1.09
N LYS A 25 6.42 -4.09 0.12
CA LYS A 25 7.18 -4.00 1.36
C LYS A 25 8.05 -5.24 1.54
N GLU A 26 7.47 -6.44 1.47
CA GLU A 26 8.20 -7.70 1.61
C GLU A 26 9.29 -7.84 0.54
N SER A 27 8.98 -7.51 -0.71
CA SER A 27 9.96 -7.53 -1.80
C SER A 27 11.11 -6.54 -1.58
N ALA A 28 10.79 -5.32 -1.12
CA ALA A 28 11.78 -4.30 -0.79
C ALA A 28 12.67 -4.70 0.39
N GLU A 29 12.09 -5.28 1.44
CA GLU A 29 12.82 -5.81 2.60
C GLU A 29 13.72 -6.98 2.21
N LYS A 30 13.19 -7.95 1.46
CA LYS A 30 13.94 -9.13 0.99
C LYS A 30 15.09 -8.76 0.05
N SER A 31 14.92 -7.71 -0.75
CA SER A 31 15.99 -7.19 -1.62
C SER A 31 17.11 -6.50 -0.85
N GLY A 32 16.87 -6.07 0.40
CA GLY A 32 17.83 -5.31 1.21
C GLY A 32 18.18 -3.92 0.69
N ARG A 33 17.71 -3.52 -0.50
CA ARG A 33 18.10 -2.25 -1.16
C ARG A 33 17.71 -1.00 -0.38
N TYR A 34 16.56 -1.04 0.28
CA TYR A 34 15.92 0.16 0.81
C TYR A 34 15.95 0.24 2.34
N GLY A 35 16.25 -0.87 3.03
CA GLY A 35 16.33 -0.94 4.49
C GLY A 35 15.12 -0.28 5.15
N LYS A 36 15.36 0.76 5.95
CA LYS A 36 14.31 1.55 6.64
C LYS A 36 13.32 2.25 5.70
N ARG A 37 13.65 2.42 4.42
CA ARG A 37 12.78 3.05 3.41
C ARG A 37 11.83 2.07 2.73
N ALA A 38 11.90 0.77 3.01
CA ALA A 38 11.02 -0.22 2.38
C ALA A 38 9.53 0.12 2.58
N GLU A 39 9.19 0.62 3.77
CA GLU A 39 7.84 1.06 4.13
C GLU A 39 7.38 2.28 3.31
N GLU A 40 8.25 3.29 3.16
CA GLU A 40 7.96 4.49 2.37
C GLU A 40 7.83 4.17 0.88
N VAL A 41 8.70 3.31 0.35
CA VAL A 41 8.65 2.87 -1.05
C VAL A 41 7.35 2.12 -1.32
N ALA A 42 6.95 1.22 -0.43
CA ALA A 42 5.68 0.53 -0.53
C ALA A 42 4.52 1.53 -0.55
N ALA A 43 4.44 2.43 0.43
CA ALA A 43 3.37 3.42 0.52
C ALA A 43 3.26 4.31 -0.74
N ARG A 44 4.39 4.84 -1.22
CA ARG A 44 4.41 5.69 -2.42
C ARG A 44 4.01 4.94 -3.67
N THR A 45 4.42 3.69 -3.81
CA THR A 45 4.12 2.89 -5.00
C THR A 45 2.64 2.52 -5.02
N THR A 46 2.07 2.13 -3.88
CA THR A 46 0.63 1.88 -3.76
C THR A 46 -0.20 3.13 -4.05
N LEU A 47 0.18 4.29 -3.50
CA LEU A 47 -0.50 5.57 -3.78
C LEU A 47 -0.41 5.99 -5.25
N LYS A 48 0.74 5.74 -5.89
CA LYS A 48 0.91 6.00 -7.32
C LYS A 48 -0.04 5.15 -8.14
N HIS A 49 -0.11 3.84 -7.88
CA HIS A 49 -1.04 2.95 -8.56
C HIS A 49 -2.50 3.31 -8.32
N HIS A 50 -2.89 3.61 -7.08
CA HIS A 50 -4.24 4.07 -6.75
C HIS A 50 -4.64 5.31 -7.57
N LYS A 51 -3.73 6.26 -7.72
CA LYS A 51 -3.95 7.47 -8.54
C LYS A 51 -4.00 7.17 -10.04
N GLU A 52 -3.15 6.28 -10.54
CA GLU A 52 -3.11 5.88 -11.96
C GLU A 52 -4.33 5.06 -12.38
N GLU A 53 -4.84 4.18 -11.51
CA GLU A 53 -6.07 3.41 -11.75
C GLU A 53 -7.32 4.31 -11.66
N GLY A 54 -7.18 5.57 -11.22
CA GLY A 54 -8.28 6.53 -11.12
C GLY A 54 -9.32 6.14 -10.07
N HIS A 55 -8.94 5.27 -9.13
CA HIS A 55 -9.80 4.82 -8.05
C HIS A 55 -10.19 6.00 -7.16
N LYS A 56 -11.46 6.09 -6.78
CA LYS A 56 -11.85 7.02 -5.73
C LYS A 56 -11.39 6.44 -4.39
N THR A 57 -11.05 7.34 -3.48
CA THR A 57 -10.63 7.00 -2.13
C THR A 57 -11.64 6.05 -1.47
N GLY A 58 -11.26 4.77 -1.29
CA GLY A 58 -12.06 3.74 -0.62
C GLY A 58 -12.81 2.73 -1.51
N GLU A 59 -12.61 2.72 -2.84
CA GLU A 59 -13.12 1.68 -3.76
C GLU A 59 -12.28 0.39 -3.77
#